data_AF-A0A1B6I3T1-F1
#
_entry.id   AF-A0A1B6I3T1-F1
#
_cell.length_a   1.000
_cell.length_b   1.000
_cell.length_c   1.000
_cell.angle_alpha   90.00
_cell.angle_beta   90.00
_cell.angle_gamma   90.00
#
_symmetry.space_group_name_H-M   'P 1'
#
loop_
_entity.id
_entity.type
_entity.pdbx_description
1 polymer ?
#
loop_
_entity_poly.entity_id
_entity_poly.type
_entity_poly.pdbx_seq_one_letter_code
_entity_poly.pdbx_strand_id
1 'polypeptide(L)'
;EKRMAERKKQEEERRQREVEEKKQRDIEEKRRRLEEAEKKRQAMMSALKDQSKGKGPNFIVSKKTDMNLSSAQIERNKTKEQLEEEKKISLSIRIKPLAIDNLSIDKLRAKAQELWDQIVKLETEKYDLEERQKRQDYDLKELKERQKQQLRHKALKKGLDPEALTGKYPPKIQVASKYERRVDTRSYDDKKKLFEGGWETLLSEINEKQWKNKYENFTKRNKTKLPKWFGERPGKKAGDPESPEEEEGGKADKEEDVAPEPEEEEEEEVEEEVEEEEEEEEEEEEEEE
;
A
#
# COMPACT_ATOMS: atom_id res chain seq x y z
N GLU A 1 76.13 48.26 20.62
CA GLU A 1 75.42 46.96 20.48
C GLU A 1 73.99 46.96 21.04
N LYS A 2 73.72 47.38 22.29
CA LYS A 2 72.35 47.38 22.86
C LYS A 2 71.29 48.14 22.03
N ARG A 3 71.66 49.28 21.43
CA ARG A 3 70.77 50.10 20.57
C ARG A 3 70.42 49.46 19.22
N MET A 4 71.26 48.54 18.71
CA MET A 4 71.01 47.80 17.46
C MET A 4 70.11 46.58 17.71
N ALA A 5 70.26 45.93 18.88
CA ALA A 5 69.40 44.84 19.30
C ALA A 5 67.95 45.31 19.58
N GLU A 6 67.80 46.50 20.17
CA GLU A 6 66.49 47.09 20.46
C GLU A 6 65.74 47.51 19.18
N ARG A 7 66.46 48.02 18.17
CA ARG A 7 65.90 48.35 16.86
C ARG A 7 65.49 47.10 16.07
N LYS A 8 66.27 46.01 16.16
CA LYS A 8 65.95 44.72 15.54
C LYS A 8 64.73 44.05 16.20
N LYS A 9 64.59 44.19 17.52
CA LYS A 9 63.44 43.69 18.28
C LYS A 9 62.15 44.45 17.95
N GLN A 10 62.21 45.78 17.78
CA GLN A 10 61.05 46.58 17.33
C GLN A 10 60.61 46.27 15.90
N GLU A 11 61.54 45.93 15.00
CA GLU A 11 61.22 45.58 13.61
C GLU A 11 60.59 44.18 13.50
N GLU A 12 61.05 43.24 14.32
CA GLU A 12 60.48 41.89 14.42
C GLU A 12 59.08 41.90 15.08
N GLU A 13 58.89 42.73 16.10
CA GLU A 13 57.59 42.91 16.78
C GLU A 13 56.56 43.61 15.86
N ARG A 14 56.98 44.56 15.02
CA ARG A 14 56.12 45.15 13.98
C ARG A 14 55.71 44.13 12.93
N ARG A 15 56.65 43.29 12.47
CA ARG A 15 56.35 42.22 11.51
C ARG A 15 55.41 41.15 12.08
N GLN A 16 55.54 40.82 13.37
CA GLN A 16 54.62 39.89 14.04
C GLN A 16 53.20 40.48 14.17
N ARG A 17 53.06 41.76 14.55
CA ARG A 17 51.74 42.44 14.59
C ARG A 17 51.09 42.53 13.22
N GLU A 18 51.84 42.82 12.16
CA GLU A 18 51.30 42.87 10.78
C GLU A 18 50.81 41.49 10.29
N VAL A 19 51.49 40.40 10.68
CA VAL A 19 51.07 39.04 10.33
C VAL A 19 49.82 38.63 11.11
N GLU A 20 49.71 39.02 12.38
CA GLU A 20 48.56 38.71 13.24
C GLU A 20 47.32 39.53 12.84
N GLU A 21 47.51 40.80 12.46
CA GLU A 21 46.45 41.67 11.95
C GLU A 21 45.94 41.20 10.57
N LYS A 22 46.85 40.76 9.68
CA LYS A 22 46.46 40.16 8.39
C LYS A 22 45.69 38.84 8.59
N LYS A 23 46.10 38.03 9.57
CA LYS A 23 45.40 36.78 9.93
C LYS A 23 44.02 37.04 10.55
N GLN A 24 43.88 38.09 11.36
CA GLN A 24 42.58 38.54 11.90
C GLN A 24 41.66 39.05 10.79
N ARG A 25 42.17 39.87 9.86
CA ARG A 25 41.39 40.34 8.69
C ARG A 25 40.95 39.20 7.77
N ASP A 26 41.80 38.21 7.53
CA ASP A 26 41.43 37.03 6.74
C ASP A 26 40.35 36.17 7.42
N ILE A 27 40.31 36.14 8.76
CA ILE A 27 39.29 35.41 9.53
C ILE A 27 37.96 36.20 9.54
N GLU A 28 38.01 37.52 9.72
CA GLU A 28 36.83 38.38 9.66
C GLU A 28 36.23 38.46 8.25
N GLU A 29 37.04 38.50 7.20
CA GLU A 29 36.56 38.48 5.82
C GLU A 29 35.91 37.14 5.46
N LYS A 30 36.47 36.01 5.91
CA LYS A 30 35.84 34.68 5.77
C LYS A 30 34.54 34.58 6.55
N ARG A 31 34.47 35.15 7.76
CA ARG A 31 33.26 35.20 8.57
C ARG A 31 32.18 36.06 7.92
N ARG A 32 32.54 37.25 7.42
CA ARG A 32 31.61 38.15 6.70
C ARG A 32 31.09 37.51 5.41
N ARG A 33 31.92 36.76 4.69
CA ARG A 33 31.51 36.04 3.48
C ARG A 33 30.53 34.88 3.77
N LEU A 34 30.68 34.22 4.92
CA LEU A 34 29.72 33.20 5.38
C LEU A 34 28.40 33.83 5.84
N GLU A 35 28.46 34.94 6.58
CA GLU A 35 27.27 35.69 7.05
C GLU A 35 26.50 36.33 5.88
N GLU A 36 27.18 36.86 4.85
CA GLU A 36 26.55 37.38 3.63
C GLU A 36 25.90 36.27 2.79
N ALA A 37 26.50 35.07 2.73
CA ALA A 37 25.93 33.91 2.04
C ALA A 37 24.70 33.35 2.77
N GLU A 38 24.74 33.27 4.10
CA GLU A 38 23.61 32.85 4.93
C GLU A 38 22.45 33.84 4.85
N LYS A 39 22.74 35.15 4.93
CA LYS A 39 21.73 36.21 4.78
C LYS A 39 21.09 36.21 3.38
N LYS A 40 21.87 35.92 2.33
CA LYS A 40 21.35 35.78 0.96
C LYS A 40 20.49 34.52 0.80
N ARG A 41 20.86 33.41 1.43
CA ARG A 41 20.05 32.17 1.50
C ARG A 41 18.73 32.41 2.23
N GLN A 42 18.75 33.12 3.34
CA GLN A 42 17.57 33.45 4.13
C GLN A 42 16.63 34.41 3.38
N ALA A 43 17.19 35.42 2.69
CA ALA A 43 16.41 36.35 1.87
C ALA A 43 15.76 35.66 0.65
N MET A 44 16.47 34.73 -0.01
CA MET A 44 15.93 33.96 -1.13
C MET A 44 14.80 33.01 -0.68
N MET A 45 14.96 32.35 0.48
CA MET A 45 13.91 31.53 1.08
C MET A 45 12.67 32.36 1.49
N SER A 46 12.88 33.58 1.99
CA SER A 46 11.77 34.49 2.31
C SER A 46 11.04 34.99 1.05
N ALA A 47 11.77 35.31 -0.01
CA ALA A 47 11.19 35.76 -1.28
C ALA A 47 10.37 34.65 -1.96
N LEU A 48 10.85 33.40 -1.92
CA LEU A 48 10.12 32.24 -2.46
C LEU A 48 8.84 31.96 -1.65
N LYS A 49 8.89 32.16 -0.33
CA LYS A 49 7.75 32.03 0.57
C LYS A 49 6.68 33.08 0.30
N ASP A 50 7.05 34.32 0.01
CA ASP A 50 6.09 35.38 -0.34
C ASP A 50 5.51 35.21 -1.75
N GLN A 51 6.27 34.67 -2.70
CA GLN A 51 5.75 34.36 -4.04
C GLN A 51 4.71 33.23 -4.04
N SER A 52 4.78 32.31 -3.06
CA SER A 52 3.79 31.22 -2.87
C SER A 52 2.47 31.65 -2.24
N LYS A 53 2.38 32.87 -1.67
CA LYS A 53 1.17 33.38 -1.00
C LYS A 53 0.26 34.25 -1.89
N GLY A 54 0.70 34.59 -3.10
CA GLY A 54 0.05 35.62 -3.93
C GLY A 54 -0.84 35.16 -5.09
N LYS A 55 -1.02 33.85 -5.32
CA LYS A 55 -1.81 33.35 -6.48
C LYS A 55 -2.70 32.16 -6.07
N GLY A 56 -3.82 32.47 -5.44
CA GLY A 56 -4.92 31.53 -5.19
C GLY A 56 -6.27 32.24 -5.40
N PRO A 57 -7.29 31.60 -5.98
CA PRO A 57 -8.61 32.20 -6.21
C PRO A 57 -9.26 32.67 -4.90
N ASN A 58 -10.00 33.78 -4.98
CA ASN A 58 -10.55 34.55 -3.86
C ASN A 58 -11.77 33.89 -3.19
N PHE A 59 -11.67 32.62 -2.78
CA PHE A 59 -12.73 31.94 -2.00
C PHE A 59 -12.16 30.76 -1.18
N ILE A 60 -11.43 31.03 -0.09
CA ILE A 60 -11.02 29.99 0.85
C ILE A 60 -11.21 30.49 2.29
N VAL A 61 -11.99 29.72 3.05
CA VAL A 61 -12.19 29.82 4.50
C VAL A 61 -10.84 30.00 5.20
N SER A 62 -10.74 30.99 6.07
CA SER A 62 -9.58 31.27 6.92
C SER A 62 -9.34 30.12 7.90
N LYS A 63 -8.72 29.04 7.42
CA LYS A 63 -8.03 28.08 8.28
C LYS A 63 -6.84 28.83 8.85
N LYS A 64 -6.91 29.19 10.13
CA LYS A 64 -5.76 29.60 10.92
C LYS A 64 -4.73 28.49 10.79
N THR A 65 -3.72 28.70 9.95
CA THR A 65 -2.57 27.80 9.86
C THR A 65 -1.82 27.99 11.16
N ASP A 66 -1.94 27.02 12.06
CA ASP A 66 -1.11 26.92 13.26
C ASP A 66 0.35 26.87 12.81
N MET A 67 1.02 28.01 12.85
CA MET A 67 2.43 28.20 12.46
C MET A 67 3.43 27.60 13.47
N ASN A 68 2.99 26.63 14.27
CA ASN A 68 3.81 25.87 15.20
C ASN A 68 4.08 24.46 14.63
N LEU A 69 4.49 24.37 13.36
CA LEU A 69 5.11 23.13 12.90
C LEU A 69 6.44 22.98 13.63
N SER A 70 6.58 21.88 14.38
CA SER A 70 7.85 21.50 15.01
C SER A 70 8.96 21.46 13.96
N SER A 71 10.21 21.73 14.35
CA SER A 71 11.37 21.62 13.46
C SER A 71 11.40 20.29 12.70
N ALA A 72 11.00 19.19 13.35
CA ALA A 72 10.88 17.87 12.75
C ALA A 72 9.78 17.77 11.67
N GLN A 73 8.67 18.50 11.82
CA GLN A 73 7.62 18.54 10.80
C GLN A 73 8.02 19.41 9.62
N ILE A 74 8.83 20.45 9.84
CA ILE A 74 9.39 21.27 8.76
C ILE A 74 10.41 20.45 7.96
N GLU A 75 11.27 19.67 8.63
CA GLU A 75 12.23 18.78 7.97
C GLU A 75 11.57 17.66 7.15
N ARG A 76 10.48 17.08 7.66
CA ARG A 76 9.71 16.07 6.94
C ARG A 76 8.97 16.62 5.70
N ASN A 77 8.71 17.92 5.67
CA ASN A 77 8.06 18.60 4.53
C ASN A 77 9.06 19.25 3.56
N LYS A 78 10.37 19.02 3.73
CA LYS A 78 11.37 19.46 2.75
C LYS A 78 11.12 18.76 1.42
N THR A 79 11.12 19.53 0.34
CA THR A 79 10.98 18.95 -1.00
C THR A 79 12.21 18.13 -1.35
N LYS A 80 12.05 17.14 -2.25
CA LYS A 80 13.16 16.29 -2.73
C LYS A 80 14.35 17.13 -3.21
N GLU A 81 14.08 18.22 -3.90
CA GLU A 81 15.08 19.18 -4.40
C GLU A 81 15.86 19.87 -3.25
N GLN A 82 15.19 20.25 -2.16
CA GLN A 82 15.86 20.84 -0.98
C GLN A 82 16.77 19.83 -0.27
N LEU A 83 16.35 18.57 -0.18
CA LEU A 83 17.19 17.50 0.40
C LEU A 83 18.40 17.20 -0.49
N GLU A 84 18.24 17.21 -1.81
CA GLU A 84 19.36 17.02 -2.76
C GLU A 84 20.35 18.19 -2.70
N GLU A 85 19.88 19.43 -2.59
CA GLU A 85 20.74 20.60 -2.38
C GLU A 85 21.48 20.54 -1.03
N GLU A 86 20.78 20.19 0.06
CA GLU A 86 21.41 20.00 1.37
C GLU A 86 22.43 18.86 1.35
N LYS A 87 22.15 17.76 0.64
CA LYS A 87 23.10 16.66 0.42
C LYS A 87 24.31 17.14 -0.36
N LYS A 88 24.12 17.89 -1.45
CA LYS A 88 25.20 18.44 -2.28
C LYS A 88 26.09 19.39 -1.48
N ILE A 89 25.49 20.29 -0.70
CA ILE A 89 26.23 21.19 0.20
C ILE A 89 27.00 20.38 1.24
N SER A 90 26.34 19.42 1.90
CA SER A 90 26.99 18.55 2.90
C SER A 90 28.16 17.77 2.32
N LEU A 91 28.00 17.20 1.12
CA LEU A 91 29.06 16.50 0.40
C LEU A 91 30.21 17.43 0.03
N SER A 92 29.95 18.66 -0.41
CA SER A 92 31.01 19.63 -0.69
C SER A 92 31.80 20.07 0.55
N ILE A 93 31.18 20.05 1.74
CA ILE A 93 31.85 20.35 3.01
C ILE A 93 32.72 19.16 3.43
N ARG A 94 32.19 17.93 3.29
CA ARG A 94 32.87 16.69 3.69
C ARG A 94 33.99 16.30 2.73
N ILE A 95 33.75 16.46 1.43
CA ILE A 95 34.68 16.17 0.34
C ILE A 95 35.25 17.49 -0.15
N LYS A 96 36.34 17.93 0.48
CA LYS A 96 37.07 19.12 0.02
C LYS A 96 37.73 18.81 -1.34
N PRO A 97 37.62 19.71 -2.33
CA PRO A 97 38.33 19.55 -3.60
C PRO A 97 39.83 19.31 -3.39
N LEU A 98 40.37 18.36 -4.14
CA LEU A 98 41.77 17.96 -4.04
C LEU A 98 42.66 19.04 -4.65
N ALA A 99 43.37 19.79 -3.79
CA ALA A 99 44.44 20.68 -4.22
C ALA A 99 45.78 19.92 -4.22
N ILE A 100 46.11 19.32 -5.36
CA ILE A 100 47.36 18.56 -5.56
C ILE A 100 48.41 19.34 -6.38
N ASP A 101 48.03 20.48 -6.94
CA ASP A 101 48.92 21.29 -7.78
C ASP A 101 50.09 21.86 -6.95
N ASN A 102 51.32 21.60 -7.41
CA ASN A 102 52.58 22.01 -6.79
C ASN A 102 52.96 21.29 -5.48
N LEU A 103 52.42 20.09 -5.20
CA LEU A 103 52.91 19.26 -4.10
C LEU A 103 54.19 18.49 -4.50
N SER A 104 55.14 18.36 -3.57
CA SER A 104 56.30 17.49 -3.74
C SER A 104 55.91 16.01 -3.64
N ILE A 105 56.73 15.11 -4.19
CA ILE A 105 56.47 13.65 -4.23
C ILE A 105 56.17 13.09 -2.82
N ASP A 106 56.92 13.49 -1.80
CA ASP A 106 56.68 13.03 -0.43
C ASP A 106 55.36 13.53 0.15
N LYS A 107 54.94 14.76 -0.20
CA LYS A 107 53.64 15.31 0.18
C LYS A 107 52.49 14.62 -0.56
N LEU A 108 52.70 14.23 -1.82
CA LEU A 108 51.72 13.44 -2.57
C LEU A 108 51.53 12.04 -1.97
N ARG A 109 52.61 11.38 -1.54
CA ARG A 109 52.52 10.09 -0.82
C ARG A 109 51.78 10.22 0.51
N ALA A 110 52.08 11.25 1.29
CA ALA A 110 51.37 11.52 2.55
C ALA A 110 49.87 11.80 2.31
N LYS A 111 49.54 12.57 1.27
CA LYS A 111 48.15 12.85 0.86
C LYS A 111 47.41 11.57 0.46
N ALA A 112 48.06 10.68 -0.27
CA ALA A 112 47.48 9.41 -0.67
C ALA A 112 47.18 8.51 0.54
N GLN A 113 48.09 8.47 1.52
CA GLN A 113 47.87 7.73 2.76
C GLN A 113 46.72 8.32 3.59
N GLU A 114 46.65 9.65 3.71
CA GLU A 114 45.55 10.33 4.40
C GLU A 114 44.19 10.02 3.76
N LEU A 115 44.10 10.04 2.44
CA LEU A 115 42.87 9.69 1.72
C LEU A 115 42.51 8.21 1.89
N TRP A 116 43.51 7.33 1.89
CA TRP A 116 43.30 5.91 2.14
C TRP A 116 42.71 5.66 3.53
N ASP A 117 43.31 6.23 4.57
CA ASP A 117 42.82 6.09 5.95
C ASP A 117 41.41 6.68 6.11
N GLN A 118 41.11 7.80 5.42
CA GLN A 118 39.78 8.38 5.36
C GLN A 118 38.75 7.47 4.67
N ILE A 119 39.11 6.85 3.55
CA ILE A 119 38.24 5.92 2.83
C ILE A 119 37.91 4.71 3.71
N VAL A 120 38.91 4.09 4.35
CA VAL A 120 38.70 2.95 5.25
C VAL A 120 37.75 3.33 6.38
N LYS A 121 37.93 4.50 6.99
CA LYS A 121 37.04 4.99 8.04
C LYS A 121 35.60 5.20 7.52
N LEU A 122 35.44 5.85 6.37
CA LEU A 122 34.12 6.09 5.79
C LEU A 122 33.39 4.79 5.42
N GLU A 123 34.12 3.77 4.96
CA GLU A 123 33.52 2.46 4.66
C GLU A 123 33.02 1.77 5.93
N THR A 124 33.77 1.84 7.03
CA THR A 124 33.30 1.31 8.32
C THR A 124 32.09 2.09 8.86
N GLU A 125 32.08 3.42 8.74
CA GLU A 125 30.93 4.24 9.14
C GLU A 125 29.69 3.92 8.28
N LYS A 126 29.88 3.68 6.98
CA LYS A 126 28.81 3.29 6.06
C LYS A 126 28.19 1.95 6.47
N TYR A 127 29.01 0.94 6.74
CA TYR A 127 28.53 -0.38 7.18
C TYR A 127 27.68 -0.28 8.46
N ASP A 128 28.16 0.45 9.47
CA ASP A 128 27.42 0.65 10.73
C ASP A 128 26.07 1.38 10.53
N LEU A 129 26.02 2.31 9.57
CA LEU A 129 24.80 3.02 9.22
C LEU A 129 23.82 2.15 8.44
N GLU A 130 24.30 1.33 7.51
CA GLU A 130 23.49 0.38 6.74
C GLU A 130 22.89 -0.69 7.66
N GLU A 131 23.66 -1.26 8.58
CA GLU A 131 23.14 -2.21 9.57
C GLU A 131 22.08 -1.57 10.49
N ARG A 132 22.30 -0.31 10.90
CA ARG A 132 21.28 0.43 11.66
C ARG A 132 20.02 0.67 10.83
N GLN A 133 20.16 1.00 9.55
CA GLN A 133 19.04 1.21 8.64
C GLN A 133 18.22 -0.09 8.50
N LYS A 134 18.86 -1.22 8.21
CA LYS A 134 18.19 -2.53 8.12
C LYS A 134 17.38 -2.85 9.37
N ARG A 135 17.95 -2.59 10.56
CA ARG A 135 17.26 -2.78 11.83
C ARG A 135 16.04 -1.87 11.97
N GLN A 136 16.16 -0.60 11.60
CA GLN A 136 15.03 0.34 11.62
C GLN A 136 13.94 -0.06 10.63
N ASP A 137 14.31 -0.55 9.45
CA ASP A 137 13.37 -1.02 8.43
C ASP A 137 12.62 -2.27 8.92
N TYR A 138 13.31 -3.20 9.59
CA TYR A 138 12.68 -4.34 10.26
C TYR A 138 11.69 -3.89 11.34
N ASP A 139 12.10 -3.00 12.24
CA ASP A 139 11.23 -2.47 13.30
C ASP A 139 9.99 -1.77 12.70
N LEU A 140 10.16 -1.05 11.58
CA LEU A 140 9.05 -0.41 10.87
C LEU A 140 8.11 -1.42 10.21
N LYS A 141 8.63 -2.48 9.59
CA LYS A 141 7.83 -3.58 9.03
C LYS A 141 7.00 -4.23 10.13
N GLU A 142 7.60 -4.56 11.27
CA GLU A 142 6.89 -5.17 12.41
C GLU A 142 5.79 -4.25 12.97
N LEU A 143 6.09 -2.95 13.13
CA LEU A 143 5.10 -1.98 13.62
C LEU A 143 3.91 -1.80 12.66
N LYS A 144 4.16 -1.80 11.34
CA LYS A 144 3.10 -1.75 10.33
C LYS A 144 2.22 -2.99 10.39
N GLU A 145 2.80 -4.18 10.54
CA GLU A 145 2.03 -5.42 10.62
C GLU A 145 1.19 -5.48 11.91
N ARG A 146 1.78 -5.10 13.06
CA ARG A 146 1.02 -4.95 14.31
C ARG A 146 -0.13 -3.95 14.17
N GLN A 147 0.09 -2.84 13.45
CA GLN A 147 -0.97 -1.87 13.17
C GLN A 147 -2.05 -2.49 12.28
N LYS A 148 -1.69 -3.22 11.22
CA LYS A 148 -2.62 -3.93 10.33
C LYS A 148 -3.49 -4.90 11.13
N GLN A 149 -2.90 -5.70 12.01
CA GLN A 149 -3.62 -6.62 12.90
C GLN A 149 -4.58 -5.90 13.85
N GLN A 150 -4.16 -4.77 14.45
CA GLN A 150 -5.04 -3.96 15.29
C GLN A 150 -6.22 -3.40 14.51
N LEU A 151 -6.01 -2.97 13.27
CA LEU A 151 -7.08 -2.48 12.39
C LEU A 151 -8.04 -3.59 11.96
N ARG A 152 -7.53 -4.78 11.60
CA ARG A 152 -8.33 -5.99 11.30
C ARG A 152 -9.20 -6.39 12.49
N HIS A 153 -8.63 -6.51 13.69
CA HIS A 153 -9.40 -6.83 14.91
C HIS A 153 -10.44 -5.75 15.24
N LYS A 154 -10.13 -4.47 14.99
CA LYS A 154 -11.06 -3.37 15.17
C LYS A 154 -12.19 -3.39 14.14
N ALA A 155 -11.93 -3.82 12.91
CA ALA A 155 -12.94 -4.00 11.87
C ALA A 155 -13.89 -5.16 12.24
N LEU A 156 -13.34 -6.32 12.61
CA LEU A 156 -14.10 -7.48 13.09
C LEU A 156 -15.00 -7.13 14.29
N LYS A 157 -14.47 -6.42 15.29
CA LYS A 157 -15.26 -5.97 16.45
C LYS A 157 -16.40 -5.01 16.09
N LYS A 158 -16.28 -4.29 14.98
CA LYS A 158 -17.33 -3.41 14.44
C LYS A 158 -18.29 -4.13 13.49
N GLY A 159 -18.10 -5.43 13.25
CA GLY A 159 -18.87 -6.18 12.27
C GLY A 159 -18.62 -5.73 10.83
N LEU A 160 -17.47 -5.11 10.58
CA LEU A 160 -16.98 -4.79 9.24
C LEU A 160 -16.04 -5.89 8.80
N ASP A 161 -15.90 -6.03 7.48
CA ASP A 161 -14.93 -6.90 6.84
C ASP A 161 -13.50 -6.61 7.37
N PRO A 162 -12.69 -7.62 7.72
CA PRO A 162 -11.30 -7.47 8.20
C PRO A 162 -10.46 -6.44 7.42
N GLU A 163 -10.66 -6.30 6.12
CA GLU A 163 -9.90 -5.39 5.25
C GLU A 163 -10.48 -3.96 5.16
N ALA A 164 -11.69 -3.74 5.68
CA ALA A 164 -12.42 -2.47 5.53
C ALA A 164 -11.72 -1.27 6.18
N LEU A 165 -10.79 -1.51 7.12
CA LEU A 165 -10.03 -0.46 7.81
C LEU A 165 -8.55 -0.42 7.43
N THR A 166 -8.08 -1.36 6.60
CA THR A 166 -6.71 -1.40 6.08
C THR A 166 -6.59 -0.74 4.71
N GLY A 167 -7.71 -0.56 3.99
CA GLY A 167 -7.75 0.11 2.69
C GLY A 167 -7.41 1.61 2.70
N LYS A 168 -7.09 2.13 1.51
CA LYS A 168 -6.72 3.55 1.26
C LYS A 168 -7.81 4.56 1.65
N TYR A 169 -9.07 4.14 1.61
CA TYR A 169 -10.22 4.97 1.88
C TYR A 169 -10.93 4.50 3.16
N PRO A 170 -11.46 5.43 3.97
CA PRO A 170 -12.23 5.05 5.15
C PRO A 170 -13.39 4.10 4.80
N PRO A 171 -13.75 3.15 5.69
CA PRO A 171 -14.85 2.25 5.43
C PRO A 171 -16.16 3.02 5.22
N LYS A 172 -16.94 2.59 4.22
CA LYS A 172 -18.24 3.20 3.91
C LYS A 172 -19.18 3.06 5.12
N ILE A 173 -19.83 4.16 5.49
CA ILE A 173 -20.74 4.21 6.63
C ILE A 173 -21.96 3.32 6.33
N GLN A 174 -22.29 2.42 7.26
CA GLN A 174 -23.55 1.68 7.19
C GLN A 174 -24.71 2.66 7.39
N VAL A 175 -25.55 2.79 6.36
CA VAL A 175 -26.74 3.66 6.40
C VAL A 175 -27.87 2.87 7.04
N ALA A 176 -28.19 3.17 8.30
CA ALA A 176 -29.32 2.57 9.02
C ALA A 176 -30.44 3.59 9.17
N SER A 177 -31.69 3.18 8.93
CA SER A 177 -32.86 4.04 9.14
C SER A 177 -33.33 3.95 10.60
N LYS A 178 -33.80 5.06 11.18
CA LYS A 178 -34.36 5.08 12.54
C LYS A 178 -35.62 4.21 12.69
N TYR A 179 -36.27 3.85 11.58
CA TYR A 179 -37.48 3.02 11.54
C TYR A 179 -37.18 1.52 11.30
N GLU A 180 -35.91 1.15 11.17
CA GLU A 180 -35.51 -0.24 10.92
C GLU A 180 -35.61 -1.05 12.21
N ARG A 181 -36.47 -2.09 12.22
CA ARG A 181 -36.61 -3.01 13.37
C ARG A 181 -35.35 -3.85 13.60
N ARG A 182 -34.56 -4.09 12.56
CA ARG A 182 -33.26 -4.75 12.59
C ARG A 182 -32.31 -3.89 11.76
N VAL A 183 -31.18 -3.50 12.35
CA VAL A 183 -30.16 -2.72 11.64
C VAL A 183 -29.62 -3.57 10.49
N ASP A 184 -29.83 -3.10 9.27
CA ASP A 184 -29.34 -3.79 8.08
C ASP A 184 -27.83 -3.57 7.95
N THR A 185 -27.07 -4.67 8.07
CA THR A 185 -25.61 -4.73 8.08
C THR A 185 -24.99 -4.69 6.67
N ARG A 186 -25.80 -4.73 5.61
CA ARG A 186 -25.34 -4.65 4.23
C ARG A 186 -24.77 -3.27 3.90
N SER A 187 -23.83 -3.20 2.95
CA SER A 187 -23.22 -1.92 2.54
C SER A 187 -24.24 -1.04 1.80
N TYR A 188 -23.95 0.26 1.64
CA TYR A 188 -24.83 1.16 0.88
C TYR A 188 -25.02 0.70 -0.57
N ASP A 189 -23.94 0.24 -1.21
CA ASP A 189 -23.99 -0.20 -2.61
C ASP A 189 -24.81 -1.49 -2.74
N ASP A 190 -24.69 -2.42 -1.79
CA ASP A 190 -25.53 -3.63 -1.78
C ASP A 190 -26.99 -3.28 -1.57
N LYS A 191 -27.31 -2.38 -0.62
CA LYS A 191 -28.68 -1.91 -0.41
C LYS A 191 -29.22 -1.24 -1.66
N LYS A 192 -28.42 -0.38 -2.31
CA LYS A 192 -28.80 0.30 -3.55
C LYS A 192 -29.13 -0.72 -4.64
N LYS A 193 -28.25 -1.70 -4.88
CA LYS A 193 -28.50 -2.79 -5.84
C LYS A 193 -29.75 -3.61 -5.51
N LEU A 194 -29.96 -3.91 -4.23
CA LEU A 194 -31.18 -4.57 -3.75
C LEU A 194 -32.44 -3.75 -4.08
N PHE A 195 -32.44 -2.44 -3.85
CA PHE A 195 -33.58 -1.59 -4.14
C PHE A 195 -33.72 -1.23 -5.63
N GLU A 196 -32.66 -1.34 -6.43
CA GLU A 196 -32.64 -1.14 -7.90
C GLU A 196 -32.96 -2.43 -8.68
N GLY A 197 -33.86 -3.27 -8.15
CA GLY A 197 -34.32 -4.49 -8.83
C GLY A 197 -33.72 -5.79 -8.29
N GLY A 198 -32.68 -5.74 -7.44
CA GLY A 198 -32.14 -6.93 -6.77
C GLY A 198 -33.14 -7.62 -5.82
N TRP A 199 -34.14 -6.91 -5.34
CA TRP A 199 -35.25 -7.47 -4.57
C TRP A 199 -36.15 -8.37 -5.41
N GLU A 200 -36.36 -8.04 -6.69
CA GLU A 200 -37.21 -8.83 -7.59
C GLU A 200 -36.50 -10.12 -7.99
N THR A 201 -35.19 -10.06 -8.26
CA THR A 201 -34.37 -11.25 -8.54
C THR A 201 -34.33 -12.19 -7.33
N LEU A 202 -34.07 -11.66 -6.13
CA LEU A 202 -34.03 -12.47 -4.90
C LEU A 202 -35.39 -13.11 -4.59
N LEU A 203 -36.49 -12.40 -4.85
CA LEU A 203 -37.83 -12.97 -4.72
C LEU A 203 -38.08 -14.08 -5.75
N SER A 204 -37.65 -13.86 -7.00
CA SER A 204 -37.75 -14.85 -8.09
C SER A 204 -36.97 -16.12 -7.76
N GLU A 205 -35.73 -16.00 -7.32
CA GLU A 205 -34.88 -17.13 -6.90
C GLU A 205 -35.49 -17.92 -5.74
N ILE A 206 -36.04 -17.22 -4.73
CA ILE A 206 -36.74 -17.87 -3.61
C ILE A 206 -37.96 -18.64 -4.12
N ASN A 207 -38.75 -18.03 -5.00
CA ASN A 207 -39.92 -18.67 -5.59
C ASN A 207 -39.54 -19.89 -6.43
N GLU A 208 -38.47 -19.79 -7.23
CA GLU A 208 -37.96 -20.90 -8.03
C GLU A 208 -37.44 -22.03 -7.14
N LYS A 209 -36.69 -21.72 -6.09
CA LYS A 209 -36.23 -22.71 -5.10
C LYS A 209 -37.40 -23.39 -4.40
N GLN A 210 -38.42 -22.64 -4.01
CA GLN A 210 -39.64 -23.21 -3.44
C GLN A 210 -40.38 -24.09 -4.44
N TRP A 211 -40.44 -23.70 -5.72
CA TRP A 211 -41.04 -24.49 -6.77
C TRP A 211 -40.27 -25.78 -7.02
N LYS A 212 -38.93 -25.73 -7.16
CA LYS A 212 -38.03 -26.89 -7.30
C LYS A 212 -38.24 -27.87 -6.15
N ASN A 213 -38.21 -27.39 -4.91
CA ASN A 213 -38.47 -28.21 -3.73
C ASN A 213 -39.86 -28.89 -3.76
N LYS A 214 -40.91 -28.14 -4.15
CA LYS A 214 -42.27 -28.70 -4.28
C LYS A 214 -42.37 -29.71 -5.43
N TYR A 215 -41.69 -29.45 -6.54
CA TYR A 215 -41.66 -30.31 -7.70
C TYR A 215 -40.94 -31.62 -7.40
N GLU A 216 -39.78 -31.57 -6.75
CA GLU A 216 -39.07 -32.75 -6.27
C GLU A 216 -39.91 -33.58 -5.30
N ASN A 217 -40.58 -32.93 -4.35
CA ASN A 217 -41.48 -33.63 -3.43
C ASN A 217 -42.67 -34.27 -4.18
N PHE A 218 -43.14 -33.63 -5.25
CA PHE A 218 -44.19 -34.15 -6.09
C PHE A 218 -43.74 -35.30 -7.00
N THR A 219 -42.50 -35.31 -7.49
CA THR A 219 -41.97 -36.42 -8.30
C THR A 219 -41.64 -37.62 -7.44
N LYS A 220 -41.16 -37.41 -6.20
CA LYS A 220 -40.90 -38.44 -5.18
C LYS A 220 -42.17 -39.12 -4.65
N ARG A 221 -43.37 -38.61 -4.95
CA ARG A 221 -44.62 -39.22 -4.48
C ARG A 221 -44.91 -40.53 -5.21
N ASN A 222 -45.28 -41.57 -4.47
CA ASN A 222 -45.77 -42.82 -5.05
C ASN A 222 -47.07 -42.55 -5.81
N LYS A 223 -47.03 -42.66 -7.14
CA LYS A 223 -48.21 -42.52 -8.00
C LYS A 223 -49.14 -43.71 -7.70
N THR A 224 -50.21 -43.49 -6.95
CA THR A 224 -51.24 -44.50 -6.79
C THR A 224 -51.89 -44.71 -8.15
N LYS A 225 -51.66 -45.87 -8.76
CA LYS A 225 -52.42 -46.29 -9.94
C LYS A 225 -53.88 -46.30 -9.51
N LEU A 226 -54.74 -45.56 -10.23
CA LEU A 226 -56.18 -45.63 -9.98
C LEU A 226 -56.57 -47.12 -9.98
N PRO A 227 -57.44 -47.56 -9.06
CA PRO A 227 -57.92 -48.93 -9.07
C PRO A 227 -58.38 -49.28 -10.48
N LYS A 228 -57.83 -50.36 -11.05
CA LYS A 228 -58.21 -50.82 -12.39
C LYS A 228 -59.72 -51.06 -12.34
N TRP A 229 -60.48 -50.23 -13.06
CA TRP A 229 -61.93 -50.27 -13.06
C TRP A 229 -62.38 -51.60 -13.68
N PHE A 230 -62.72 -52.57 -12.83
CA PHE A 230 -63.19 -53.91 -13.20
C PHE A 230 -64.72 -53.93 -13.43
N GLY A 231 -65.22 -52.93 -14.16
CA GLY A 231 -66.61 -52.86 -14.55
C GLY A 231 -66.70 -52.52 -16.02
N GLU A 232 -67.44 -53.34 -16.78
CA GLU A 232 -67.76 -53.03 -18.16
C GLU A 232 -68.23 -51.58 -18.26
N ARG A 233 -67.64 -50.83 -19.19
CA ARG A 233 -68.04 -49.46 -19.54
C ARG A 233 -69.57 -49.46 -19.67
N PRO A 234 -70.32 -48.63 -18.91
CA PRO A 234 -71.78 -48.62 -18.99
C PRO A 234 -72.23 -48.43 -20.45
N GLY A 235 -72.72 -49.50 -21.07
CA GLY A 235 -73.06 -49.54 -22.50
C GLY A 235 -72.61 -50.77 -23.29
N LYS A 236 -71.73 -51.65 -22.77
CA LYS A 236 -71.43 -52.92 -23.45
C LYS A 236 -72.58 -53.92 -23.23
N LYS A 237 -73.24 -54.34 -24.31
CA LYS A 237 -74.27 -55.39 -24.31
C LYS A 237 -73.60 -56.75 -24.50
N ALA A 238 -74.11 -57.78 -23.81
CA ALA A 238 -73.66 -59.16 -23.98
C ALA A 238 -73.79 -59.58 -25.45
N GLY A 239 -72.67 -59.93 -26.09
CA GLY A 239 -72.63 -60.49 -27.45
C GLY A 239 -71.74 -59.78 -28.49
N ASP A 240 -70.98 -58.75 -28.13
CA ASP A 240 -69.99 -58.16 -29.05
C ASP A 240 -68.68 -58.99 -29.00
N PRO A 241 -68.10 -59.40 -30.15
CA PRO A 241 -66.87 -60.20 -30.18
C PRO A 241 -65.73 -59.47 -29.47
N GLU A 242 -64.89 -60.22 -28.74
CA GLU A 242 -63.66 -59.72 -28.13
C GLU A 242 -62.85 -58.95 -29.18
N SER A 243 -62.82 -57.63 -29.02
CA SER A 243 -61.86 -56.80 -29.75
C SER A 243 -60.49 -57.17 -29.20
N PRO A 244 -59.60 -57.75 -30.02
CA PRO A 244 -58.38 -58.41 -29.55
C PRO A 244 -57.38 -57.39 -29.01
N GLU A 245 -57.19 -57.34 -27.69
CA GLU A 245 -56.03 -56.70 -27.08
C GLU A 245 -55.77 -57.21 -25.65
N GLU A 246 -56.03 -58.49 -25.42
CA GLU A 246 -55.53 -59.20 -24.22
C GLU A 246 -54.72 -60.42 -24.67
N GLU A 247 -53.57 -60.17 -25.32
CA GLU A 247 -52.40 -61.05 -25.25
C GLU A 247 -51.21 -60.41 -26.00
N GLU A 248 -50.54 -59.46 -25.36
CA GLU A 248 -49.12 -59.24 -25.63
C GLU A 248 -48.46 -58.84 -24.31
N GLY A 249 -47.84 -59.79 -23.64
CA GLY A 249 -46.39 -59.70 -23.57
C GLY A 249 -45.90 -59.86 -22.13
N GLY A 250 -46.12 -61.04 -21.55
CA GLY A 250 -45.11 -61.59 -20.66
C GLY A 250 -43.89 -62.00 -21.47
N LYS A 251 -42.96 -61.07 -21.70
CA LYS A 251 -41.56 -61.25 -22.12
C LYS A 251 -40.83 -59.99 -21.65
N ALA A 252 -39.97 -60.03 -20.63
CA ALA A 252 -38.62 -60.57 -20.67
C ALA A 252 -37.83 -60.04 -21.88
N ASP A 253 -37.02 -59.01 -21.61
CA ASP A 253 -35.63 -58.74 -22.05
C ASP A 253 -35.44 -57.22 -22.12
N LYS A 254 -34.65 -56.64 -21.21
CA LYS A 254 -33.19 -56.44 -21.27
C LYS A 254 -32.85 -55.12 -21.98
N GLU A 255 -31.90 -54.42 -21.34
CA GLU A 255 -31.05 -53.36 -21.90
C GLU A 255 -31.82 -52.03 -22.13
N GLU A 256 -31.34 -50.86 -21.71
CA GLU A 256 -29.97 -50.43 -21.50
C GLU A 256 -29.76 -49.72 -20.15
N ASP A 257 -28.72 -50.17 -19.49
CA ASP A 257 -27.84 -49.37 -18.66
C ASP A 257 -27.33 -48.17 -19.48
N VAL A 258 -27.75 -46.95 -19.14
CA VAL A 258 -26.99 -45.74 -19.44
C VAL A 258 -27.01 -44.91 -18.18
N ALA A 259 -26.04 -45.17 -17.32
CA ALA A 259 -25.59 -44.21 -16.33
C ALA A 259 -25.10 -42.94 -17.06
N PRO A 260 -25.62 -41.74 -16.75
CA PRO A 260 -24.87 -40.52 -17.00
C PRO A 260 -23.82 -40.36 -15.89
N GLU A 261 -22.56 -40.23 -16.35
CA GLU A 261 -21.36 -39.90 -15.58
C GLU A 261 -21.55 -38.69 -14.65
N PRO A 262 -20.87 -38.66 -13.48
CA PRO A 262 -20.68 -37.43 -12.74
C PRO A 262 -19.53 -36.64 -13.39
N GLU A 263 -19.85 -35.54 -14.07
CA GLU A 263 -18.87 -34.66 -14.73
C GLU A 263 -18.82 -33.25 -14.07
N GLU A 264 -19.14 -33.13 -12.78
CA GLU A 264 -19.13 -31.83 -12.07
C GLU A 264 -18.08 -31.73 -10.93
N GLU A 265 -17.12 -32.66 -10.84
CA GLU A 265 -16.00 -32.55 -9.88
C GLU A 265 -14.69 -32.00 -10.50
N GLU A 266 -14.59 -31.88 -11.83
CA GLU A 266 -13.38 -31.32 -12.50
C GLU A 266 -13.35 -29.79 -12.57
N GLU A 267 -14.46 -29.06 -12.36
CA GLU A 267 -14.44 -27.58 -12.43
C GLU A 267 -13.97 -26.90 -11.13
N GLU A 268 -14.08 -27.54 -9.95
CA GLU A 268 -13.55 -26.97 -8.69
C GLU A 268 -12.04 -27.18 -8.55
N GLU A 269 -11.48 -28.29 -9.06
CA GLU A 269 -10.04 -28.59 -8.95
C GLU A 269 -9.19 -27.67 -9.86
N VAL A 270 -9.75 -27.22 -10.99
CA VAL A 270 -9.08 -26.28 -11.91
C VAL A 270 -9.11 -24.83 -11.39
N GLU A 271 -10.08 -24.46 -10.55
CA GLU A 271 -10.10 -23.12 -9.93
C GLU A 271 -9.09 -23.01 -8.78
N GLU A 272 -8.87 -24.08 -8.01
CA GLU A 272 -7.83 -24.12 -6.95
C GLU A 272 -6.40 -24.14 -7.54
N GLU A 273 -6.12 -24.88 -8.62
CA GLU A 273 -4.77 -24.90 -9.22
C GLU A 273 -4.36 -23.55 -9.84
N VAL A 274 -5.32 -22.76 -10.34
CA VAL A 274 -5.05 -21.42 -10.91
C VAL A 274 -4.82 -20.37 -9.81
N GLU A 275 -5.45 -20.53 -8.64
CA GLU A 275 -5.22 -19.63 -7.48
C GLU A 275 -3.85 -19.89 -6.84
N GLU A 276 -3.36 -21.14 -6.81
CA GLU A 276 -2.00 -21.46 -6.34
C GLU A 276 -0.90 -20.98 -7.32
N GLU A 277 -1.10 -21.07 -8.65
CA GLU A 277 -0.12 -20.55 -9.62
C GLU A 277 0.00 -19.00 -9.59
N GLU A 278 -1.10 -18.26 -9.35
CA GLU A 278 -1.05 -16.80 -9.20
C GLU A 278 -0.36 -16.36 -7.88
N GLU A 279 -0.47 -17.14 -6.78
CA GLU A 279 0.26 -16.85 -5.53
C GLU A 279 1.77 -17.12 -5.66
N GLU A 280 2.19 -18.15 -6.41
CA GLU A 280 3.64 -18.41 -6.63
C GLU A 280 4.30 -17.36 -7.55
N GLU A 281 3.61 -16.83 -8.58
CA GLU A 281 4.15 -15.75 -9.42
C GLU A 281 4.29 -14.41 -8.65
N GLU A 282 3.38 -14.08 -7.73
CA GLU A 282 3.52 -12.88 -6.87
C GLU A 282 4.68 -12.99 -5.88
N GLU A 283 5.00 -14.19 -5.37
CA GLU A 283 6.16 -14.38 -4.48
C GLU A 283 7.50 -14.30 -5.24
N GLU A 284 7.59 -14.78 -6.49
CA GLU A 284 8.81 -14.65 -7.29
C GLU A 284 9.10 -13.20 -7.73
N GLU A 285 8.07 -12.39 -8.03
CA GLU A 285 8.27 -10.96 -8.35
C GLU A 285 8.73 -10.14 -7.14
N GLU A 286 8.36 -10.50 -5.91
CA GLU A 286 8.86 -9.83 -4.68
C GLU A 286 10.32 -10.20 -4.35
N GLU A 287 10.85 -11.34 -4.83
CA GLU A 287 12.26 -11.71 -4.63
C GLU A 287 13.22 -11.10 -5.66
N GLU A 288 12.73 -10.66 -6.83
CA GLU A 288 13.56 -10.03 -7.88
C GLU A 288 13.69 -8.49 -7.80
N GLU A 289 12.92 -7.78 -6.96
CA GLU A 289 12.97 -6.30 -6.78
C GLU A 289 13.87 -5.80 -5.61
#